data_AF-A0A1F8LTG8-F1
#
_entry.id   AF-A0A1F8LTG8-F1
#
_cell.length_a   1.000
_cell.length_b   1.000
_cell.length_c   1.000
_cell.angle_alpha   90.00
_cell.angle_beta   90.00
_cell.angle_gamma   90.00
#
_symmetry.space_group_name_H-M   'P 1'
#
loop_
_entity.id
_entity.type
_entity.pdbx_description
1 polymer ?
#
loop_
_entity_poly.entity_id
_entity_poly.type
_entity_poly.pdbx_seq_one_letter_code
_entity_poly.pdbx_strand_id
1 'polypeptide(L)'
;MNVAQHQGTIPYDARGQAELDHHEGRCSFESIIKKYELTDPVLHELAKIVHAADVSADRNTAPEATGVEAIARGFGLICVNDYESLEKQSPVYDALYAYCRSKIGH
;
A
#
# COMPACT_ATOMS: atom_id res chain seq x y z
N MET A 1 1.23 26.74 -0.77
CA MET A 1 1.05 26.53 0.68
C MET A 1 0.19 25.27 0.83
N ASN A 2 0.75 24.22 1.41
CA ASN A 2 0.28 22.83 1.25
C ASN A 2 -0.79 22.48 2.32
N VAL A 3 -1.89 21.84 1.89
CA VAL A 3 -3.13 21.60 2.66
C VAL A 3 -2.88 20.79 3.96
N ALA A 4 -1.82 20.00 4.00
CA ALA A 4 -1.44 19.17 5.16
C ALA A 4 -1.24 19.95 6.47
N GLN A 5 -0.80 21.21 6.42
CA GLN A 5 -0.52 21.97 7.65
C GLN A 5 -1.78 22.46 8.38
N HIS A 6 -2.97 22.42 7.76
CA HIS A 6 -4.18 22.99 8.34
C HIS A 6 -5.05 21.99 9.14
N GLN A 7 -4.75 20.69 9.10
CA GLN A 7 -5.64 19.66 9.67
C GLN A 7 -4.97 18.71 10.69
N GLY A 8 -3.71 18.93 11.06
CA GLY A 8 -3.00 18.01 11.95
C GLY A 8 -2.83 16.60 11.35
N THR A 9 -2.85 16.50 10.02
CA THR A 9 -2.71 15.24 9.28
C THR A 9 -1.24 14.95 8.99
N ILE A 10 -0.85 13.68 9.05
CA ILE A 10 0.49 13.22 8.67
C ILE A 10 0.51 13.12 7.14
N PRO A 11 1.37 13.87 6.43
CA PRO A 11 1.46 13.80 4.97
C PRO A 11 1.96 12.42 4.53
N TYR A 12 1.39 11.91 3.43
CA TYR A 12 1.66 10.62 2.79
C TYR A 12 1.84 10.86 1.28
N ASP A 13 2.82 10.19 0.66
CA ASP A 13 3.09 10.27 -0.80
C ASP A 13 3.27 11.71 -1.35
N ALA A 14 4.10 12.49 -0.65
CA ALA A 14 4.55 13.79 -1.14
C ALA A 14 6.05 13.72 -1.41
N ARG A 15 6.41 13.42 -2.67
CA ARG A 15 7.78 13.40 -3.24
C ARG A 15 8.81 14.21 -2.45
N GLY A 16 9.48 13.58 -1.50
CA GLY A 16 10.59 14.08 -0.69
C GLY A 16 10.26 14.91 0.55
N GLN A 17 8.98 15.06 0.94
CA GLN A 17 8.55 15.98 2.01
C GLN A 17 7.58 15.34 3.04
N ALA A 18 7.13 14.11 2.81
CA ALA A 18 6.25 13.37 3.72
C ALA A 18 7.03 12.44 4.66
N GLU A 19 6.55 12.28 5.90
CA GLU A 19 7.09 11.33 6.89
C GLU A 19 6.82 9.87 6.48
N LEU A 20 5.81 9.66 5.62
CA LEU A 20 5.42 8.39 5.03
C LEU A 20 5.69 8.37 3.51
N ASP A 21 6.81 8.96 3.10
CA ASP A 21 7.29 8.90 1.72
C ASP A 21 8.13 7.63 1.47
N HIS A 22 8.48 7.36 0.21
CA HIS A 22 9.40 6.29 -0.22
C HIS A 22 10.84 6.51 0.29
N HIS A 23 11.04 6.46 1.60
CA HIS A 23 12.37 6.49 2.19
C HIS A 23 12.98 5.08 2.08
N GLU A 24 14.22 4.99 1.60
CA GLU A 24 15.02 3.75 1.53
C GLU A 24 14.48 2.67 0.56
N GLY A 25 13.70 3.05 -0.45
CA GLY A 25 13.14 2.09 -1.42
C GLY A 25 11.92 1.31 -0.92
N ARG A 26 11.37 1.70 0.23
CA ARG A 26 10.12 1.13 0.78
C ARG A 26 8.90 1.77 0.14
N CYS A 27 7.85 1.00 -0.07
CA CYS A 27 6.54 1.57 -0.39
C CYS A 27 5.90 2.16 0.87
N SER A 28 4.96 3.08 0.71
CA SER A 28 4.35 3.78 1.84
C SER A 28 3.58 2.85 2.79
N PHE A 29 3.15 1.67 2.33
CA PHE A 29 2.56 0.62 3.18
C PHE A 29 3.59 0.04 4.18
N GLU A 30 4.82 -0.20 3.75
CA GLU A 30 5.92 -0.62 4.63
C GLU A 30 6.30 0.47 5.63
N SER A 31 6.24 1.74 5.21
CA SER A 31 6.43 2.89 6.10
C SER A 31 5.37 2.95 7.21
N ILE A 32 4.11 2.64 6.90
CA ILE A 32 3.02 2.55 7.88
C ILE A 32 3.28 1.40 8.88
N ILE A 33 3.59 0.20 8.38
CA ILE A 33 3.89 -0.96 9.25
C ILE A 33 5.01 -0.63 10.23
N LYS A 34 6.09 0.00 9.73
CA LYS A 34 7.24 0.41 10.57
C LYS A 34 6.87 1.49 11.57
N LYS A 35 6.15 2.53 11.15
CA LYS A 35 5.78 3.68 12.00
C LYS A 35 4.89 3.26 13.18
N TYR A 36 3.96 2.34 12.95
CA TYR A 36 3.01 1.89 13.96
C TYR A 36 3.40 0.57 14.63
N GLU A 37 4.62 0.08 14.40
CA GLU A 37 5.17 -1.15 15.00
C GLU A 37 4.23 -2.35 14.85
N LEU A 38 3.59 -2.49 13.68
CA LEU A 38 2.66 -3.58 13.43
C LEU A 38 3.45 -4.88 13.24
N THR A 39 3.21 -5.88 14.11
CA THR A 39 3.99 -7.13 14.17
C THR A 39 3.26 -8.36 13.61
N ASP A 40 2.11 -8.17 12.95
CA ASP A 40 1.36 -9.28 12.37
C ASP A 40 2.11 -9.87 11.17
N PRO A 41 2.53 -11.15 11.20
CA PRO A 41 3.26 -11.78 10.10
C PRO A 41 2.48 -11.78 8.78
N VAL A 42 1.14 -11.76 8.84
CA VAL A 42 0.31 -11.67 7.63
C VAL A 42 0.45 -10.31 6.95
N LEU A 43 0.54 -9.22 7.73
CA LEU A 43 0.77 -7.88 7.18
C LEU A 43 2.14 -7.78 6.50
N HIS A 44 3.15 -8.45 7.03
CA HIS A 44 4.47 -8.50 6.40
C HIS A 44 4.48 -9.28 5.09
N GLU A 45 3.68 -10.35 4.96
CA GLU A 45 3.54 -11.07 3.70
C GLU A 45 2.78 -10.23 2.66
N LEU A 46 1.71 -9.54 3.08
CA LEU A 46 1.00 -8.59 2.22
C LEU A 46 1.90 -7.45 1.76
N ALA A 47 2.77 -6.94 2.64
CA ALA A 47 3.69 -5.86 2.32
C ALA A 47 4.62 -6.19 1.15
N LYS A 48 5.06 -7.45 1.01
CA LYS A 48 5.89 -7.89 -0.12
C LYS A 48 5.14 -7.76 -1.45
N ILE A 49 3.86 -8.15 -1.47
CA ILE A 49 3.01 -8.05 -2.67
C ILE A 49 2.82 -6.58 -3.05
N VAL A 50 2.47 -5.74 -2.08
CA VAL A 50 2.24 -4.30 -2.30
C VAL A 50 3.53 -3.62 -2.76
N HIS A 51 4.67 -3.93 -2.15
CA HIS A 51 5.98 -3.43 -2.55
C HIS A 51 6.29 -3.77 -4.02
N ALA A 52 6.15 -5.03 -4.41
CA ALA A 52 6.41 -5.46 -5.79
C ALA A 52 5.42 -4.82 -6.80
N ALA A 53 4.18 -4.57 -6.37
CA ALA A 53 3.18 -3.87 -7.19
C ALA A 53 3.54 -2.39 -7.39
N ASP A 54 4.13 -1.74 -6.39
CA ASP A 54 4.46 -0.32 -6.40
C ASP A 54 5.85 -0.02 -7.02
N VAL A 55 6.87 -0.81 -6.66
CA VAL A 55 8.26 -0.64 -7.09
C VAL A 55 8.53 -1.44 -8.36
N SER A 56 8.66 -0.74 -9.49
CA SER A 56 8.79 -1.37 -10.81
C SER A 56 10.04 -2.23 -10.98
N ALA A 57 11.14 -1.88 -10.32
CA ALA A 57 12.37 -2.68 -10.32
C ALA A 57 12.18 -4.06 -9.65
N ASP A 58 11.30 -4.13 -8.66
CA ASP A 58 11.07 -5.32 -7.83
C ASP A 58 9.80 -6.09 -8.21
N ARG A 59 9.19 -5.77 -9.36
CA ARG A 59 7.92 -6.37 -9.81
C ARG A 59 7.91 -7.90 -9.85
N ASN A 60 9.06 -8.51 -10.13
CA ASN A 60 9.18 -9.96 -10.25
C ASN A 60 9.42 -10.67 -8.90
N THR A 61 9.43 -9.95 -7.78
CA THR A 61 9.67 -10.53 -6.44
C THR A 61 8.41 -11.15 -5.83
N ALA A 62 7.22 -10.79 -6.31
CA ALA A 62 5.94 -11.41 -5.94
C ALA A 62 5.08 -11.69 -7.19
N PRO A 63 4.61 -12.94 -7.42
CA PRO A 63 3.83 -13.28 -8.60
C PRO A 63 2.48 -12.53 -8.67
N GLU A 64 1.93 -12.10 -7.54
CA GLU A 64 0.66 -11.38 -7.44
C GLU A 64 0.79 -9.90 -7.88
N ALA A 65 2.01 -9.35 -7.93
CA ALA A 65 2.30 -7.93 -8.08
C ALA A 65 1.64 -7.28 -9.30
N THR A 66 1.82 -7.87 -10.49
CA THR A 66 1.27 -7.33 -11.74
C THR A 66 -0.27 -7.30 -11.73
N GLY A 67 -0.90 -8.28 -11.08
CA GLY A 67 -2.36 -8.30 -10.94
C GLY A 67 -2.85 -7.21 -10.00
N VAL A 68 -2.17 -7.02 -8.86
CA VAL A 68 -2.48 -5.97 -7.89
C VAL A 68 -2.28 -4.57 -8.51
N GLU A 69 -1.20 -4.35 -9.26
CA GLU A 69 -0.96 -3.10 -9.98
C GLU A 69 -2.09 -2.79 -10.97
N ALA A 70 -2.47 -3.78 -11.80
CA ALA A 70 -3.55 -3.60 -12.77
C ALA A 70 -4.88 -3.26 -12.11
N ILE A 71 -5.21 -3.90 -10.98
CA ILE A 71 -6.43 -3.63 -10.21
C ILE A 71 -6.39 -2.23 -9.61
N ALA A 72 -5.31 -1.87 -8.91
CA ALA A 72 -5.15 -0.57 -8.27
C ALA A 72 -5.20 0.58 -9.30
N ARG A 73 -4.51 0.43 -10.43
CA ARG A 73 -4.57 1.35 -11.56
C ARG A 73 -5.98 1.44 -12.14
N GLY A 74 -6.68 0.31 -12.26
CA GLY A 74 -8.08 0.26 -12.69
C GLY A 74 -9.00 1.11 -11.80
N PHE A 75 -8.87 0.99 -10.47
CA PHE A 75 -9.60 1.83 -9.53
C PHE A 75 -9.27 3.31 -9.66
N GLY A 76 -8.00 3.66 -9.88
CA GLY A 76 -7.60 5.04 -10.16
C GLY A 76 -8.22 5.64 -11.44
N LEU A 77 -8.67 4.80 -12.38
CA LEU A 77 -9.35 5.23 -13.60
C LEU A 77 -10.88 5.37 -13.44
N ILE A 78 -11.50 4.66 -12.48
CA ILE A 78 -12.96 4.60 -12.33
C ILE A 78 -13.51 5.35 -11.12
N CYS A 79 -12.65 5.74 -10.17
CA CYS A 79 -13.03 6.46 -8.96
C CYS A 79 -12.77 7.96 -9.12
N VAL A 80 -13.67 8.79 -8.59
CA VAL A 80 -13.59 10.25 -8.73
C VAL A 80 -12.71 10.90 -7.66
N ASN A 81 -12.46 10.21 -6.55
CA ASN A 81 -11.60 10.66 -5.45
C ASN A 81 -11.07 9.48 -4.62
N ASP A 82 -10.16 9.79 -3.69
CA ASP A 82 -9.48 8.80 -2.85
C ASP A 82 -10.42 8.07 -1.89
N TYR A 83 -11.46 8.74 -1.37
CA TYR A 83 -12.41 8.11 -0.44
C TYR A 83 -13.22 7.01 -1.11
N GLU A 84 -13.74 7.27 -2.31
CA GLU A 84 -14.44 6.27 -3.10
C GLU A 84 -13.49 5.13 -3.51
N SER A 85 -12.27 5.49 -3.88
CA SER A 85 -11.23 4.52 -4.22
C SER A 85 -10.94 3.57 -3.05
N LEU A 86 -10.77 4.11 -1.85
CA LEU A 86 -10.55 3.34 -0.62
C LEU A 86 -11.73 2.42 -0.30
N GLU A 87 -12.97 2.92 -0.35
CA GLU A 87 -14.16 2.12 -0.09
C GLU A 87 -14.26 0.92 -1.04
N LYS A 88 -14.05 1.15 -2.34
CA LYS A 88 -14.14 0.10 -3.35
C LYS A 88 -12.96 -0.87 -3.37
N GLN A 89 -11.77 -0.40 -3.00
CA GLN A 89 -10.55 -1.23 -2.97
C GLN A 89 -10.41 -2.04 -1.69
N SER A 90 -11.00 -1.61 -0.57
CA SER A 90 -10.84 -2.27 0.73
C SER A 90 -11.10 -3.79 0.68
N PRO A 91 -12.18 -4.30 0.05
CA PRO A 91 -12.42 -5.74 -0.03
C PRO A 91 -11.33 -6.52 -0.79
N VAL A 92 -10.62 -5.88 -1.73
CA VAL A 92 -9.49 -6.52 -2.44
C VAL A 92 -8.33 -6.74 -1.49
N TYR A 93 -7.99 -5.75 -0.67
CA TYR A 93 -6.91 -5.87 0.31
C TYR A 93 -7.29 -6.81 1.46
N ASP A 94 -8.55 -6.85 1.88
CA ASP A 94 -9.03 -7.86 2.84
C ASP A 94 -8.88 -9.28 2.29
N ALA A 95 -9.24 -9.49 1.02
CA ALA A 95 -9.08 -10.78 0.35
C ALA A 95 -7.60 -11.18 0.20
N LEU A 96 -6.73 -10.22 -0.16
CA LEU A 96 -5.28 -10.44 -0.24
C LEU A 96 -4.67 -10.76 1.12
N TYR A 97 -5.12 -10.09 2.18
CA TYR A 97 -4.70 -10.38 3.55
C TYR A 97 -5.11 -11.82 3.96
N ALA A 98 -6.36 -12.21 3.69
CA ALA A 98 -6.83 -13.58 3.96
C ALA A 98 -6.06 -14.64 3.15
N TYR A 99 -5.73 -14.33 1.89
CA TYR A 99 -4.87 -15.17 1.06
C TYR A 99 -3.46 -15.31 1.66
N CYS A 100 -2.83 -14.19 2.05
CA CYS A 100 -1.52 -14.19 2.70
C CYS A 100 -1.54 -15.06 3.97
N ARG A 101 -2.59 -14.92 4.79
CA ARG A 101 -2.79 -15.74 6.00
C ARG A 101 -2.84 -17.23 5.67
N SER A 102 -3.62 -17.62 4.67
CA SER A 102 -3.69 -19.01 4.19
C SER A 102 -2.35 -19.52 3.66
N LYS A 103 -1.54 -18.67 3.02
CA LYS A 103 -0.23 -19.03 2.45
C LYS A 103 0.82 -19.32 3.52
N ILE A 104 0.79 -18.58 4.63
CA ILE A 104 1.79 -18.72 5.72
C ILE A 104 1.34 -19.65 6.85
N GLY A 105 0.14 -20.24 6.75
CA GLY A 105 -0.37 -21.23 7.72
C GLY A 105 -0.83 -20.65 9.06
N HIS A 106 -1.33 -19.42 9.06
CA HIS A 106 -1.84 -18.70 10.24
C HIS A 106 -3.37 -18.69 10.32
#